data_AF-A0A3N9X6C2-F1
#
_entry.id   AF-A0A3N9X6C2-F1
#
_cell.length_a   1.000
_cell.length_b   1.000
_cell.length_c   1.000
_cell.angle_alpha   90.00
_cell.angle_beta   90.00
_cell.angle_gamma   90.00
#
_symmetry.space_group_name_H-M   'P 1'
#
loop_
_entity.id
_entity.type
_entity.pdbx_description
1 polymer ?
#
loop_
_entity_poly.entity_id
_entity_poly.type
_entity_poly.pdbx_seq_one_letter_code
_entity_poly.pdbx_strand_id
1 'polypeptide(L)'
;MLRCYPVTVVVLAPYALVILPMAVFYRNPEAGFIASLVGLALLGSVAVETIGLLFGRPDPRWREGFRRAQARYPWLYPIAVVVTLISITAKLLAAHLGRGTIENQISGDLSDGPLAMVSTLFSGWTALGFALLVASHLSGRLSRAKLYGWLAVLVGAEFYVSVLTAVTAPLIALVFFMAATGALCGVFRLRYLVFCAVALLFAWPAVFEQRNAIREDRGVRVDAQVTATDRLRLDSQLSTVTGFDVPVDLGQPGVTDYLRYGLVPRVLDPDRPTLSTGQRINQYIGGGSTSAYTFLLLGNIWFFDGALGVIAVHAFWAAVAAMLLRRRGPPGPIRLSLFCLVLFDPLLWSNTYPDSTVSFLQHVVAAMPVFALLALSRRSLHGAHKSLDTGRSPTAPGLIQ
;
A
#
# COMPACT_ATOMS: atom_id res chain seq x y z
N MET A 1 16.69 -13.14 4.49
CA MET A 1 15.89 -12.90 3.27
C MET A 1 15.03 -11.64 3.33
N LEU A 2 14.02 -11.54 4.21
CA LEU A 2 13.08 -10.38 4.28
C LEU A 2 13.72 -8.98 4.18
N ARG A 3 14.88 -8.77 4.80
CA ARG A 3 15.57 -7.47 4.79
C ARG A 3 16.43 -7.23 3.55
N CYS A 4 16.88 -8.31 2.92
CA CYS A 4 17.70 -8.26 1.71
C CYS A 4 16.84 -8.10 0.45
N TYR A 5 15.61 -8.61 0.50
CA TYR A 5 14.68 -8.66 -0.63
C TYR A 5 13.25 -8.23 -0.24
N PRO A 6 13.06 -7.02 0.34
CA PRO A 6 11.76 -6.56 0.82
C PRO A 6 10.67 -6.52 -0.26
N VAL A 7 10.97 -6.01 -1.46
CA VAL A 7 9.99 -5.93 -2.57
C VAL A 7 9.69 -7.30 -3.12
N THR A 8 10.73 -8.11 -3.38
CA THR A 8 10.55 -9.50 -3.83
C THR A 8 9.60 -10.26 -2.90
N VAL A 9 9.77 -10.13 -1.58
CA VAL A 9 8.90 -10.85 -0.63
C VAL A 9 7.46 -10.32 -0.65
N VAL A 10 7.26 -9.00 -0.72
CA VAL A 10 5.91 -8.42 -0.78
C VAL A 10 5.20 -8.83 -2.06
N VAL A 11 5.91 -8.79 -3.19
CA VAL A 11 5.39 -9.22 -4.50
C VAL A 11 5.10 -10.72 -4.49
N LEU A 12 5.97 -11.56 -3.92
CA LEU A 12 5.80 -13.01 -3.91
C LEU A 12 4.68 -13.48 -2.96
N ALA A 13 4.56 -12.86 -1.79
CA ALA A 13 3.72 -13.36 -0.71
C ALA A 13 2.25 -13.63 -1.09
N PRO A 14 1.50 -12.76 -1.80
CA PRO A 14 0.10 -13.04 -2.13
C PRO A 14 -0.01 -14.19 -3.15
N TYR A 15 0.96 -14.31 -4.07
CA TYR A 15 0.98 -15.39 -5.05
C TYR A 15 1.34 -16.73 -4.43
N ALA A 16 2.35 -16.77 -3.57
CA ALA A 16 2.79 -17.98 -2.91
C ALA A 16 1.80 -18.48 -1.84
N LEU A 17 1.11 -17.57 -1.14
CA LEU A 17 0.22 -17.94 -0.03
C LEU A 17 -1.22 -18.21 -0.48
N VAL A 18 -1.67 -17.58 -1.56
CA VAL A 18 -3.09 -17.59 -1.96
C VAL A 18 -3.25 -18.01 -3.42
N ILE A 19 -2.68 -17.26 -4.36
CA ILE A 19 -3.04 -17.40 -5.80
C ILE A 19 -2.54 -18.72 -6.41
N LEU A 20 -1.25 -19.05 -6.27
CA LEU A 20 -0.68 -20.28 -6.82
C LEU A 20 -1.24 -21.54 -6.13
N PRO A 21 -1.39 -21.60 -4.79
CA PRO A 21 -2.08 -22.72 -4.15
C PRO A 21 -3.49 -22.96 -4.71
N MET A 22 -4.26 -21.90 -4.95
CA MET A 22 -5.58 -22.02 -5.57
C MET A 22 -5.51 -22.51 -7.02
N ALA A 23 -4.58 -21.99 -7.82
CA ALA A 23 -4.37 -22.44 -9.19
C ALA A 23 -4.08 -23.96 -9.25
N VAL A 24 -3.27 -24.47 -8.33
CA VAL A 24 -2.96 -25.91 -8.24
C VAL A 24 -4.17 -26.71 -7.74
N PHE A 25 -4.80 -26.27 -6.65
CA PHE A 25 -5.95 -26.97 -6.06
C PHE A 25 -7.12 -27.10 -7.04
N TYR A 26 -7.40 -26.03 -7.79
CA TYR A 26 -8.47 -26.00 -8.79
C TYR A 26 -8.02 -26.42 -10.19
N ARG A 27 -6.81 -26.95 -10.36
CA ARG A 27 -6.26 -27.44 -11.64
C ARG A 27 -6.43 -26.43 -12.78
N ASN A 28 -6.11 -25.17 -12.52
CA ASN A 28 -6.19 -24.12 -13.53
C ASN A 28 -5.22 -24.45 -14.69
N PRO A 29 -5.70 -24.55 -15.95
CA PRO A 29 -4.84 -24.89 -17.10
C PRO A 29 -3.73 -23.84 -17.31
N GLU A 30 -3.97 -22.59 -16.92
CA GLU A 30 -3.04 -21.47 -17.07
C GLU A 30 -2.10 -21.31 -15.86
N ALA A 31 -1.98 -22.32 -14.99
CA ALA A 31 -1.07 -22.26 -13.84
C ALA A 31 0.39 -21.98 -14.26
N GLY A 32 0.81 -22.51 -15.42
CA GLY A 32 2.14 -22.23 -16.00
C GLY A 32 2.32 -20.77 -16.37
N PHE A 33 1.30 -20.16 -16.98
CA PHE A 33 1.30 -18.73 -17.30
C PHE A 33 1.34 -17.87 -16.03
N ILE A 34 0.53 -18.18 -15.02
CA ILE A 34 0.54 -17.48 -13.73
C ILE A 34 1.93 -17.56 -13.07
N ALA A 35 2.54 -18.74 -13.05
CA ALA A 35 3.89 -18.93 -12.52
C ALA A 35 4.93 -18.12 -13.32
N SER A 36 4.78 -18.04 -14.64
CA SER A 36 5.65 -17.23 -15.51
C SER A 36 5.55 -15.73 -15.19
N LEU A 37 4.34 -15.20 -14.97
CA LEU A 37 4.13 -13.79 -14.58
C LEU A 37 4.82 -13.47 -13.25
N VAL A 38 4.67 -14.36 -12.26
CA VAL A 38 5.37 -14.22 -10.98
C VAL A 38 6.88 -14.27 -11.23
N GLY A 39 7.37 -15.22 -12.02
CA GLY A 39 8.78 -15.32 -12.39
C GLY A 39 9.34 -14.05 -13.01
N LEU A 40 8.62 -13.41 -13.93
CA LEU A 40 9.00 -12.14 -14.56
C LEU A 40 9.06 -10.97 -13.55
N ALA A 41 8.07 -10.89 -12.65
CA ALA A 41 8.05 -9.87 -11.59
C ALA A 41 9.20 -10.06 -10.59
N LEU A 42 9.51 -11.33 -10.25
CA LEU A 42 10.66 -11.68 -9.42
C LEU A 42 11.97 -11.39 -10.14
N LEU A 43 12.08 -11.64 -11.44
CA LEU A 43 13.28 -11.33 -12.22
C LEU A 43 13.64 -9.84 -12.09
N GLY A 44 12.66 -8.94 -12.29
CA GLY A 44 12.88 -7.50 -12.13
C GLY A 44 13.25 -7.09 -10.71
N SER A 45 12.48 -7.54 -9.72
CA SER A 45 12.68 -7.16 -8.31
C SER A 45 13.95 -7.76 -7.69
N VAL A 46 14.21 -9.05 -7.90
CA VAL A 46 15.41 -9.75 -7.38
C VAL A 46 16.68 -9.21 -8.02
N ALA A 47 16.69 -8.94 -9.33
CA ALA A 47 17.86 -8.39 -10.01
C ALA A 47 18.27 -7.05 -9.38
N VAL A 48 17.31 -6.13 -9.23
CA VAL A 48 17.56 -4.81 -8.66
C VAL A 48 17.92 -4.88 -7.18
N GLU A 49 17.23 -5.70 -6.39
CA GLU A 49 17.55 -5.83 -4.97
C GLU A 49 18.92 -6.47 -4.74
N THR A 50 19.32 -7.42 -5.60
CA THR A 50 20.66 -8.05 -5.60
C THR A 50 21.75 -7.05 -5.97
N ILE A 51 21.57 -6.29 -7.05
CA ILE A 51 22.48 -5.18 -7.40
C ILE A 51 22.56 -4.18 -6.24
N GLY A 52 21.42 -3.84 -5.64
CA GLY A 52 21.35 -2.97 -4.47
C GLY A 52 22.12 -3.48 -3.26
N LEU A 53 22.38 -4.80 -3.13
CA LEU A 53 23.15 -5.36 -2.02
C LEU A 53 24.65 -5.12 -2.19
N LEU A 54 25.12 -4.90 -3.43
CA LEU A 54 26.49 -4.49 -3.73
C LEU A 54 26.79 -3.10 -3.15
N PHE A 55 25.77 -2.23 -3.08
CA PHE A 55 25.88 -0.87 -2.55
C PHE A 55 25.64 -0.76 -1.03
N GLY A 56 25.38 -1.88 -0.35
CA GLY A 56 25.20 -1.91 1.10
C GLY A 56 24.29 -3.04 1.56
N ARG A 57 24.83 -3.90 2.42
CA ARG A 57 24.03 -4.95 3.09
C ARG A 57 23.17 -4.34 4.21
N PRO A 58 22.02 -4.96 4.52
CA PRO A 58 21.23 -4.56 5.69
C PRO A 58 22.07 -4.67 6.96
N ASP A 59 22.19 -3.57 7.70
CA ASP A 59 22.95 -3.50 8.95
C ASP A 59 22.44 -4.56 9.95
N PRO A 60 23.30 -5.41 10.56
CA PRO A 60 22.90 -6.29 11.65
C PRO A 60 22.21 -5.54 12.81
N ARG A 61 22.62 -4.29 13.06
CA ARG A 61 22.07 -3.37 14.07
C ARG A 61 20.96 -2.47 13.51
N TRP A 62 20.33 -2.85 12.39
CA TRP A 62 19.23 -2.12 11.73
C TRP A 62 18.16 -1.60 12.68
N ARG A 63 17.72 -2.41 13.65
CA ARG A 63 16.71 -1.99 14.64
C ARG A 63 17.18 -0.84 15.52
N GLU A 64 18.44 -0.88 15.92
CA GLU A 64 19.05 0.18 16.72
C GLU A 64 19.25 1.45 15.89
N GLY A 65 19.70 1.29 14.64
CA GLY A 65 19.78 2.36 13.66
C GLY A 65 18.43 3.05 13.43
N PHE A 66 17.36 2.27 13.25
CA PHE A 66 15.99 2.78 13.18
C PHE A 66 15.61 3.53 14.43
N ARG A 67 15.79 2.92 15.62
CA ARG A 67 15.44 3.56 16.89
C ARG A 67 16.12 4.92 17.02
N ARG A 68 17.42 5.01 16.70
CA ARG A 68 18.17 6.28 16.71
C ARG A 68 17.68 7.28 15.67
N ALA A 69 17.39 6.83 14.44
CA ALA A 69 16.88 7.70 13.37
C ALA A 69 15.50 8.29 13.74
N GLN A 70 14.62 7.47 14.30
CA GLN A 70 13.26 7.84 14.68
C GLN A 70 13.21 8.65 16.00
N ALA A 71 14.13 8.41 16.94
CA ALA A 71 14.19 9.15 18.21
C ALA A 71 14.37 10.66 18.04
N ARG A 72 14.95 11.10 16.91
CA ARG A 72 15.16 12.52 16.55
C ARG A 72 13.88 13.33 16.36
N TYR A 73 12.72 12.67 16.31
CA TYR A 73 11.42 13.27 16.04
C TYR A 73 10.55 13.25 17.32
N PRO A 74 10.61 14.28 18.18
CA PRO A 74 9.84 14.36 19.42
C PRO A 74 8.33 14.25 19.21
N TRP A 75 7.81 14.85 18.15
CA TRP A 75 6.39 14.91 17.83
C TRP A 75 5.89 13.72 16.99
N LEU A 76 6.71 12.69 16.79
CA LEU A 76 6.38 11.56 15.91
C LEU A 76 5.06 10.87 16.28
N TYR A 77 4.84 10.59 17.57
CA TYR A 77 3.63 9.91 18.02
C TYR A 77 2.35 10.77 17.88
N PRO A 78 2.31 12.03 18.37
CA PRO A 78 1.18 12.91 18.11
C PRO A 78 0.85 13.07 16.62
N ILE A 79 1.88 13.25 15.78
CA ILE A 79 1.70 13.34 14.32
C ILE A 79 1.11 12.04 13.76
N ALA A 80 1.61 10.88 14.20
CA ALA A 80 1.08 9.58 13.78
C ALA A 80 -0.42 9.43 14.12
N VAL A 81 -0.83 9.84 15.32
CA VAL A 81 -2.23 9.80 15.75
C VAL A 81 -3.10 10.71 14.90
N VAL A 82 -2.69 11.97 14.71
CA VAL A 82 -3.45 12.94 13.91
C VAL A 82 -3.62 12.47 12.47
N VAL A 83 -2.54 11.99 11.84
CA VAL A 83 -2.59 11.45 10.47
C VAL A 83 -3.50 10.23 10.37
N THR A 84 -3.44 9.33 11.36
CA THR A 84 -4.29 8.13 11.42
C THR A 84 -5.76 8.52 11.53
N LEU A 85 -6.09 9.46 12.42
CA LEU A 85 -7.45 9.96 12.59
C LEU A 85 -7.96 10.67 11.33
N ILE A 86 -7.15 11.53 10.70
CA ILE A 86 -7.52 12.18 9.44
C ILE A 86 -7.80 11.14 8.35
N SER A 87 -6.97 10.10 8.24
CA SER A 87 -7.18 9.03 7.26
C SER A 87 -8.51 8.30 7.50
N ILE A 88 -8.81 7.94 8.75
CA ILE A 88 -10.07 7.28 9.14
C ILE A 88 -11.25 8.18 8.80
N THR A 89 -11.23 9.42 9.29
CA THR A 89 -12.32 10.38 9.07
C THR A 89 -12.54 10.63 7.58
N ALA A 90 -11.48 10.81 6.79
CA ALA A 90 -11.60 11.02 5.36
C ALA A 90 -12.20 9.80 4.64
N LYS A 91 -11.81 8.58 5.02
CA LYS A 91 -12.38 7.34 4.45
C LYS A 91 -13.85 7.15 4.81
N LEU A 92 -14.21 7.36 6.07
CA LEU A 92 -15.60 7.28 6.53
C LEU A 92 -16.46 8.33 5.84
N LEU A 93 -15.98 9.58 5.77
CA LEU A 93 -16.66 10.66 5.08
C LEU A 93 -16.83 10.33 3.59
N ALA A 94 -15.79 9.84 2.91
CA ALA A 94 -15.88 9.44 1.51
C ALA A 94 -16.95 8.37 1.28
N ALA A 95 -16.99 7.33 2.13
CA ALA A 95 -17.98 6.27 2.06
C ALA A 95 -19.41 6.78 2.30
N HIS A 96 -19.59 7.68 3.28
CA HIS A 96 -20.89 8.30 3.55
C HIS A 96 -21.35 9.27 2.46
N LEU A 97 -20.42 9.89 1.73
CA LEU A 97 -20.71 10.73 0.57
C LEU A 97 -21.00 9.92 -0.72
N GLY A 98 -21.25 8.61 -0.58
CA GLY A 98 -21.63 7.74 -1.69
C GLY A 98 -20.44 7.13 -2.44
N ARG A 99 -19.20 7.49 -2.11
CA ARG A 99 -18.04 7.02 -2.89
C ARG A 99 -17.83 5.52 -2.74
N GLY A 100 -17.80 4.83 -3.89
CA GLY A 100 -17.63 3.38 -3.93
C GLY A 100 -18.87 2.61 -3.45
N THR A 101 -19.97 3.31 -3.13
CA THR A 101 -21.22 2.66 -2.76
C THR A 101 -21.87 1.99 -3.96
N ILE A 102 -22.77 1.07 -3.64
CA ILE A 102 -23.63 0.38 -4.60
C ILE A 102 -24.44 1.37 -5.45
N GLU A 103 -24.95 2.46 -4.88
CA GLU A 103 -25.75 3.44 -5.62
C GLU A 103 -24.92 4.10 -6.73
N ASN A 104 -23.73 4.60 -6.43
CA ASN A 104 -22.80 5.13 -7.44
C ASN A 104 -22.32 4.06 -8.42
N GLN A 105 -22.25 2.79 -8.00
CA GLN A 105 -21.96 1.68 -8.91
C GLN A 105 -23.10 1.51 -9.91
N ILE A 106 -24.37 1.53 -9.48
CA ILE A 106 -25.54 1.31 -10.35
C ILE A 106 -25.87 2.53 -11.22
N SER A 107 -25.86 3.74 -10.65
CA SER A 107 -26.26 4.97 -11.36
C SER A 107 -25.22 5.45 -12.35
N GLY A 108 -23.95 5.05 -12.18
CA GLY A 108 -22.82 5.57 -12.96
C GLY A 108 -22.42 7.00 -12.56
N ASP A 109 -23.17 7.65 -11.67
CA ASP A 109 -22.86 8.98 -11.16
C ASP A 109 -21.80 8.86 -10.06
N LEU A 110 -20.58 9.31 -10.40
CA LEU A 110 -19.57 9.55 -9.38
C LEU A 110 -20.02 10.75 -8.55
N SER A 111 -19.87 10.65 -7.23
CA SER A 111 -20.09 11.80 -6.34
C SER A 111 -19.01 12.85 -6.66
N ASP A 112 -19.36 13.78 -7.55
CA ASP A 112 -18.50 14.89 -8.02
C ASP A 112 -18.46 16.05 -7.01
N GLY A 113 -19.01 15.85 -5.81
CA GLY A 113 -18.96 16.83 -4.75
C GLY A 113 -17.50 17.20 -4.38
N PRO A 114 -17.20 18.50 -4.16
CA PRO A 114 -15.85 18.95 -3.81
C PRO A 114 -15.29 18.27 -2.54
N LEU A 115 -16.17 17.94 -1.58
CA LEU A 115 -15.82 17.17 -0.39
C LEU A 115 -15.38 15.73 -0.70
N ALA A 116 -16.07 15.06 -1.64
CA ALA A 116 -15.69 13.74 -2.10
C ALA A 116 -14.33 13.78 -2.81
N MET A 117 -14.08 14.80 -3.65
CA MET A 117 -12.78 15.02 -4.29
C MET A 117 -11.64 15.27 -3.29
N VAL A 118 -11.86 16.10 -2.28
CA VAL A 118 -10.84 16.37 -1.24
C VAL A 118 -10.54 15.10 -0.44
N SER A 119 -11.56 14.30 -0.10
CA SER A 119 -11.37 13.03 0.62
C SER A 119 -10.49 12.02 -0.14
N THR A 120 -10.45 12.09 -1.49
CA THR A 120 -9.57 11.24 -2.33
C THR A 120 -8.11 11.37 -1.96
N LEU A 121 -7.67 12.60 -1.66
CA LEU A 121 -6.27 12.95 -1.43
C LEU A 121 -5.72 12.27 -0.17
N PHE A 122 -6.62 11.95 0.77
CA PHE A 122 -6.30 11.32 2.04
C PHE A 122 -6.48 9.80 2.04
N SER A 123 -6.87 9.19 0.91
CA SER A 123 -7.12 7.74 0.85
C SER A 123 -5.84 6.92 1.11
N GLY A 124 -4.68 7.34 0.59
CA GLY A 124 -3.37 6.76 0.89
C GLY A 124 -2.82 7.07 2.28
N TRP A 125 -3.46 7.93 3.07
CA TRP A 125 -2.98 8.25 4.42
C TRP A 125 -3.09 7.08 5.38
N THR A 126 -3.78 6.00 5.03
CA THR A 126 -3.79 4.78 5.84
C THR A 126 -2.40 4.15 5.87
N ALA A 127 -1.71 4.08 4.72
CA ALA A 127 -0.33 3.60 4.66
C ALA A 127 0.64 4.56 5.37
N LEU A 128 0.40 5.87 5.26
CA LEU A 128 1.17 6.90 5.97
C LEU A 128 1.01 6.78 7.50
N GLY A 129 -0.24 6.69 7.99
CA GLY A 129 -0.56 6.51 9.40
C GLY A 129 0.04 5.22 9.96
N PHE A 130 -0.12 4.11 9.24
CA PHE A 130 0.53 2.84 9.57
C PHE A 130 2.05 2.99 9.72
N ALA A 131 2.71 3.63 8.74
CA ALA A 131 4.15 3.84 8.76
C ALA A 131 4.61 4.65 9.98
N LEU A 132 3.88 5.72 10.32
CA LEU A 132 4.21 6.60 11.43
C LEU A 132 3.91 5.96 12.79
N LEU A 133 2.87 5.12 12.89
CA LEU A 133 2.60 4.31 14.09
C LEU A 133 3.70 3.28 14.32
N VAL A 134 4.13 2.58 13.25
CA VAL A 134 5.27 1.66 13.30
C VAL A 134 6.55 2.41 13.67
N ALA A 135 6.82 3.57 13.08
CA ALA A 135 7.96 4.41 13.43
C ALA A 135 7.93 4.85 14.90
N SER A 136 6.75 5.25 15.40
CA SER A 136 6.52 5.60 16.81
C SER A 136 6.79 4.42 17.74
N HIS A 137 6.40 3.21 17.34
CA HIS A 137 6.69 2.00 18.10
C HIS A 137 8.18 1.68 18.12
N LEU A 138 8.83 1.72 16.96
CA LEU A 138 10.27 1.43 16.83
C LEU A 138 11.16 2.45 17.57
N SER A 139 10.68 3.69 17.75
CA SER A 139 11.34 4.71 18.57
C SER A 139 11.12 4.56 20.08
N GLY A 140 10.26 3.63 20.53
CA GLY A 140 9.89 3.45 21.93
C GLY A 140 8.86 4.46 22.44
N ARG A 141 8.29 5.31 21.58
CA ARG A 141 7.25 6.29 21.93
C ARG A 141 5.85 5.69 21.99
N LEU A 142 5.65 4.54 21.34
CA LEU A 142 4.38 3.82 21.31
C LEU A 142 4.54 2.40 21.86
N SER A 143 3.78 2.08 22.91
CA SER A 143 3.75 0.72 23.45
C SER A 143 3.13 -0.25 22.44
N ARG A 144 3.49 -1.53 22.55
CA ARG A 144 2.99 -2.57 21.65
C ARG A 144 1.46 -2.72 21.69
N ALA A 145 0.87 -2.61 22.88
CA ALA A 145 -0.58 -2.65 23.07
C ALA A 145 -1.28 -1.50 22.33
N LYS A 146 -0.76 -0.27 22.46
CA LYS A 146 -1.31 0.90 21.76
C LYS A 146 -1.13 0.79 20.25
N LEU A 147 0.00 0.26 19.76
CA LEU A 147 0.17 -0.01 18.34
C LEU A 147 -0.92 -0.96 17.84
N TYR A 148 -1.11 -2.11 18.48
CA TYR A 148 -2.17 -3.04 18.08
C TYR A 148 -3.57 -2.44 18.18
N GLY A 149 -3.83 -1.61 19.20
CA GLY A 149 -5.08 -0.85 19.30
C GLY A 149 -5.31 0.04 18.07
N TRP A 150 -4.32 0.84 17.67
CA TRP A 150 -4.44 1.70 16.47
C TRP A 150 -4.57 0.91 15.17
N LEU A 151 -3.88 -0.23 15.05
CA LEU A 151 -4.04 -1.11 13.89
C LEU A 151 -5.43 -1.73 13.84
N ALA A 152 -5.98 -2.14 14.98
CA ALA A 152 -7.35 -2.63 15.09
C ALA A 152 -8.36 -1.53 14.73
N VAL A 153 -8.13 -0.28 15.13
CA VAL A 153 -8.97 0.87 14.72
C VAL A 153 -8.91 1.09 13.20
N LEU A 154 -7.73 1.04 12.59
CA LEU A 154 -7.59 1.16 11.13
C LEU A 154 -8.33 0.04 10.38
N VAL A 155 -8.18 -1.22 10.83
CA VAL A 155 -8.88 -2.37 10.25
C VAL A 155 -10.38 -2.27 10.49
N GLY A 156 -10.82 -1.85 11.68
CA GLY A 156 -12.23 -1.66 12.01
C GLY A 156 -12.90 -0.56 11.18
N ALA A 157 -12.19 0.55 10.94
CA ALA A 157 -12.66 1.59 10.04
C ALA A 157 -12.82 1.08 8.61
N GLU A 158 -11.84 0.34 8.09
CA GLU A 158 -11.91 -0.25 6.74
C GLU A 158 -13.00 -1.31 6.62
N PHE A 159 -13.22 -2.10 7.69
CA PHE A 159 -14.32 -3.05 7.77
C PHE A 159 -15.66 -2.35 7.69
N TYR A 160 -15.85 -1.27 8.46
CA TYR A 160 -17.07 -0.47 8.40
C TYR A 160 -17.28 0.16 7.03
N VAL A 161 -16.22 0.70 6.39
CA VAL A 161 -16.29 1.18 4.99
C VAL A 161 -16.69 0.05 4.04
N SER A 162 -16.16 -1.17 4.24
CA SER A 162 -16.51 -2.33 3.42
C SER A 162 -17.98 -2.71 3.56
N VAL A 163 -18.54 -2.60 4.77
CA VAL A 163 -19.99 -2.79 5.03
C VAL A 163 -20.80 -1.70 4.32
N LEU A 164 -20.39 -0.43 4.42
CA LEU A 164 -21.09 0.67 3.77
C LEU A 164 -21.08 0.58 2.25
N THR A 165 -19.98 0.09 1.66
CA THR A 165 -19.78 0.06 0.20
C THR A 165 -20.08 -1.29 -0.44
N ALA A 166 -20.20 -2.36 0.35
CA ALA A 166 -20.23 -3.76 -0.10
C ALA A 166 -19.02 -4.13 -0.99
N VAL A 167 -17.85 -3.54 -0.69
CA VAL A 167 -16.59 -3.81 -1.38
C VAL A 167 -15.55 -4.26 -0.36
N THR A 168 -15.14 -5.53 -0.44
CA THR A 168 -14.29 -6.19 0.57
C THR A 168 -12.81 -6.25 0.18
N ALA A 169 -12.48 -6.03 -1.09
CA ALA A 169 -11.10 -6.08 -1.57
C ALA A 169 -10.15 -5.08 -0.87
N PRO A 170 -10.52 -3.81 -0.61
CA PRO A 170 -9.68 -2.86 0.12
C PRO A 170 -9.31 -3.31 1.54
N LEU A 171 -10.25 -3.93 2.27
CA LEU A 171 -9.99 -4.49 3.59
C LEU A 171 -8.95 -5.60 3.55
N ILE A 172 -9.09 -6.54 2.62
CA ILE A 172 -8.14 -7.65 2.45
C ILE A 172 -6.76 -7.10 2.09
N ALA A 173 -6.72 -6.17 1.15
CA ALA A 173 -5.49 -5.54 0.69
C ALA A 173 -4.79 -4.80 1.84
N LEU A 174 -5.55 -4.09 2.68
CA LEU A 174 -5.04 -3.40 3.86
C LEU A 174 -4.44 -4.38 4.88
N VAL A 175 -5.17 -5.45 5.23
CA VAL A 175 -4.69 -6.46 6.19
C VAL A 175 -3.40 -7.11 5.68
N PHE A 176 -3.37 -7.46 4.39
CA PHE A 176 -2.18 -8.03 3.76
C PHE A 176 -1.00 -7.06 3.79
N PHE A 177 -1.21 -5.81 3.40
CA PHE A 177 -0.21 -4.74 3.44
C PHE A 177 0.36 -4.56 4.85
N MET A 178 -0.50 -4.45 5.87
CA MET A 178 -0.07 -4.28 7.26
C MET A 178 0.75 -5.48 7.73
N ALA A 179 0.28 -6.70 7.44
CA ALA A 179 0.96 -7.91 7.85
C ALA A 179 2.34 -8.04 7.18
N ALA A 180 2.44 -7.78 5.87
CA ALA A 180 3.67 -7.90 5.10
C ALA A 180 4.69 -6.83 5.52
N THR A 181 4.25 -5.58 5.54
CA THR A 181 5.11 -4.45 5.92
C THR A 181 5.49 -4.51 7.40
N GLY A 182 4.58 -4.93 8.27
CA GLY A 182 4.86 -5.16 9.68
C GLY A 182 5.87 -6.30 9.91
N ALA A 183 5.85 -7.35 9.09
CA ALA A 183 6.87 -8.40 9.11
C ALA A 183 8.24 -7.88 8.63
N LEU A 184 8.27 -7.07 7.55
CA LEU A 184 9.50 -6.42 7.05
C LEU A 184 10.13 -5.49 8.09
N CYS A 185 9.31 -4.67 8.76
CA CYS A 185 9.73 -3.79 9.86
C CYS A 185 10.08 -4.57 11.14
N GLY A 186 9.80 -5.88 11.18
CA GLY A 186 10.08 -6.75 12.33
C GLY A 186 9.18 -6.49 13.53
N VAL A 187 8.00 -5.89 13.32
CA VAL A 187 6.93 -5.71 14.29
C VAL A 187 6.13 -7.01 14.44
N PHE A 188 5.90 -7.70 13.32
CA PHE A 188 5.18 -8.97 13.27
C PHE A 188 6.12 -10.13 12.99
N ARG A 189 5.73 -11.32 13.45
CA ARG A 189 6.41 -12.56 13.06
C ARG A 189 5.87 -13.00 11.70
N LEU A 190 6.72 -13.56 10.86
CA LEU A 190 6.32 -14.03 9.52
C LEU A 190 5.16 -15.03 9.56
N ARG A 191 5.08 -15.87 10.60
CA ARG A 191 3.96 -16.80 10.82
C ARG A 191 2.59 -16.11 10.86
N TYR A 192 2.53 -14.82 11.19
CA TYR A 192 1.27 -14.07 11.20
C TYR A 192 0.78 -13.75 9.78
N LEU A 193 1.65 -13.67 8.77
CA LEU A 193 1.21 -13.59 7.37
C LEU A 193 0.48 -14.86 6.95
N VAL A 194 1.03 -16.03 7.30
CA VAL A 194 0.40 -17.33 7.04
C VAL A 194 -0.94 -17.41 7.77
N PHE A 195 -0.97 -17.01 9.05
CA PHE A 195 -2.23 -16.96 9.81
C PHE A 195 -3.26 -16.02 9.17
N CYS A 196 -2.87 -14.83 8.70
CA CYS A 196 -3.78 -13.92 8.00
C CYS A 196 -4.32 -14.54 6.70
N ALA A 197 -3.49 -15.23 5.91
CA ALA A 197 -3.94 -15.91 4.70
C ALA A 197 -4.94 -17.02 5.02
N VAL A 198 -4.66 -17.84 6.03
CA VAL A 198 -5.58 -18.89 6.49
C VAL A 198 -6.88 -18.30 7.03
N ALA A 199 -6.81 -17.30 7.90
CA ALA A 199 -7.98 -16.62 8.46
C ALA A 199 -8.84 -15.98 7.36
N LEU A 200 -8.23 -15.43 6.32
CA LEU A 200 -8.94 -14.92 5.16
C LEU A 200 -9.75 -16.02 4.45
N LEU A 201 -9.14 -17.18 4.19
CA LEU A 201 -9.82 -18.30 3.54
C LEU A 201 -11.02 -18.80 4.36
N PHE A 202 -10.90 -18.83 5.69
CA PHE A 202 -12.00 -19.23 6.58
C PHE A 202 -13.08 -18.16 6.73
N ALA A 203 -12.71 -16.88 6.81
CA ALA A 203 -13.66 -15.78 6.99
C ALA A 203 -14.38 -15.39 5.70
N TRP A 204 -13.80 -15.70 4.53
CA TRP A 204 -14.31 -15.22 3.25
C TRP A 204 -15.75 -15.63 2.93
N PRO A 205 -16.20 -16.89 3.14
CA PRO A 205 -17.59 -17.26 2.87
C PRO A 205 -18.59 -16.37 3.61
N ALA A 206 -18.38 -16.15 4.91
CA ALA A 206 -19.24 -15.29 5.73
C ALA A 206 -19.19 -13.83 5.26
N VAL A 207 -18.00 -13.32 4.92
CA VAL A 207 -17.83 -11.96 4.38
C VAL A 207 -18.54 -11.81 3.03
N PHE A 208 -18.53 -12.85 2.20
CA PHE A 208 -19.18 -12.84 0.89
C PHE A 208 -20.70 -12.90 0.99
N GLU A 209 -21.24 -13.75 1.86
CA GLU A 209 -22.67 -13.80 2.16
C GLU A 209 -23.17 -12.46 2.69
N GLN A 210 -22.47 -11.87 3.67
CA GLN A 210 -22.83 -10.56 4.21
C GLN A 210 -22.80 -9.48 3.13
N ARG A 211 -21.78 -9.47 2.26
CA ARG A 211 -21.70 -8.55 1.13
C ARG A 211 -22.89 -8.70 0.19
N ASN A 212 -23.30 -9.93 -0.11
CA ASN A 212 -24.42 -10.20 -1.01
C ASN A 212 -25.75 -9.79 -0.39
N ALA A 213 -25.97 -10.06 0.89
CA ALA A 213 -27.15 -9.58 1.63
C ALA A 213 -27.27 -8.04 1.55
N ILE A 214 -26.17 -7.31 1.80
CA ILE A 214 -26.15 -5.84 1.69
C ILE A 214 -26.47 -5.37 0.25
N ARG A 215 -26.06 -6.12 -0.77
CA ARG A 215 -26.34 -5.81 -2.18
C ARG A 215 -27.80 -6.04 -2.54
N GLU A 216 -28.36 -7.17 -2.10
CA GLU A 216 -29.77 -7.51 -2.29
C GLU A 216 -30.68 -6.50 -1.59
N ASP A 217 -30.37 -6.14 -0.33
CA ASP A 217 -31.10 -5.14 0.46
C ASP A 217 -31.14 -3.76 -0.23
N ARG A 218 -30.15 -3.48 -1.11
CA ARG A 218 -30.04 -2.22 -1.87
C ARG A 218 -30.46 -2.36 -3.33
N GLY A 219 -31.19 -3.41 -3.68
CA GLY A 219 -31.77 -3.59 -5.02
C GLY A 219 -30.77 -4.01 -6.10
N VAL A 220 -29.54 -4.41 -5.74
CA VAL A 220 -28.61 -5.02 -6.70
C VAL A 220 -28.95 -6.48 -6.84
N ARG A 221 -29.27 -6.90 -8.07
CA ARG A 221 -29.39 -8.31 -8.39
C ARG A 221 -28.05 -9.01 -8.17
N VAL A 222 -28.00 -9.88 -7.18
CA VAL A 222 -26.89 -10.80 -6.95
C VAL A 222 -27.14 -12.06 -7.78
N ASP A 223 -26.11 -12.53 -8.45
CA ASP A 223 -26.19 -13.80 -9.17
C ASP A 223 -26.00 -14.95 -8.17
N ALA A 224 -27.07 -15.72 -7.95
CA ALA A 224 -27.06 -16.88 -7.07
C ALA A 224 -26.11 -18.00 -7.53
N GLN A 225 -25.67 -17.97 -8.80
CA GLN A 225 -24.71 -18.94 -9.32
C GLN A 225 -23.26 -18.60 -8.98
N VAL A 226 -22.97 -17.38 -8.53
CA VAL A 226 -21.60 -16.95 -8.19
C VAL A 226 -21.35 -17.22 -6.71
N THR A 227 -20.56 -18.25 -6.42
CA THR A 227 -20.24 -18.64 -5.05
C THR A 227 -19.11 -17.79 -4.45
N ALA A 228 -18.97 -17.85 -3.11
CA ALA A 228 -17.82 -17.26 -2.43
C ALA A 228 -16.50 -17.80 -2.97
N THR A 229 -16.47 -19.11 -3.25
CA THR A 229 -15.32 -19.80 -3.83
C THR A 229 -14.94 -19.24 -5.18
N ASP A 230 -15.91 -19.00 -6.07
CA ASP A 230 -15.66 -18.43 -7.41
C ASP A 230 -15.03 -17.04 -7.32
N ARG A 231 -15.40 -16.25 -6.31
CA ARG A 231 -14.84 -14.92 -6.10
C ARG A 231 -13.46 -14.93 -5.45
N LEU A 232 -13.10 -16.02 -4.77
CA LEU A 232 -11.74 -16.29 -4.34
C LEU A 232 -10.85 -16.87 -5.44
N ARG A 233 -11.37 -17.19 -6.63
CA ARG A 233 -10.57 -17.63 -7.78
C ARG A 233 -9.73 -16.47 -8.35
N LEU A 234 -8.81 -15.94 -7.56
CA LEU A 234 -7.83 -14.93 -7.95
C LEU A 234 -6.89 -15.46 -9.05
N ASP A 235 -6.73 -16.79 -9.11
CA ASP A 235 -6.08 -17.48 -10.21
C ASP A 235 -6.86 -17.31 -11.52
N SER A 236 -8.20 -17.45 -11.48
CA SER A 236 -9.03 -17.30 -12.69
C SER A 236 -9.04 -15.85 -13.16
N GLN A 237 -9.07 -14.88 -12.24
CA GLN A 237 -8.89 -13.46 -12.55
C GLN A 237 -7.61 -13.20 -13.34
N LEU A 238 -6.52 -13.86 -12.96
CA LEU A 238 -5.24 -13.66 -13.62
C LEU A 238 -5.15 -14.43 -14.95
N SER A 239 -5.75 -15.61 -15.04
CA SER A 239 -5.74 -16.41 -16.28
C SER A 239 -6.58 -15.79 -17.40
N THR A 240 -7.62 -15.02 -17.09
CA THR A 240 -8.46 -14.36 -18.12
C THR A 240 -7.63 -13.50 -19.09
N VAL A 241 -6.48 -12.98 -18.65
CA VAL A 241 -5.61 -12.15 -19.49
C VAL A 241 -4.98 -12.92 -20.66
N THR A 242 -4.88 -14.25 -20.60
CA THR A 242 -4.24 -15.06 -21.66
C THR A 242 -5.08 -15.12 -22.94
N GLY A 243 -6.38 -14.81 -22.84
CA GLY A 243 -7.30 -14.80 -23.98
C GLY A 243 -7.21 -13.55 -24.86
N PHE A 244 -6.29 -12.61 -24.58
CA PHE A 244 -6.18 -11.34 -25.29
C PHE A 244 -4.82 -11.18 -25.96
N ASP A 245 -4.83 -10.53 -27.12
CA ASP A 245 -3.62 -10.08 -27.81
C ASP A 245 -3.05 -8.86 -27.09
N VAL A 246 -1.80 -8.94 -26.65
CA VAL A 246 -1.13 -7.97 -25.79
C VAL A 246 0.08 -7.37 -26.52
N PRO A 247 0.38 -6.06 -26.39
CA PRO A 247 -0.25 -5.06 -25.51
C PRO A 247 -1.56 -4.50 -26.03
N VAL A 248 -2.49 -4.21 -25.12
CA VAL A 248 -3.78 -3.55 -25.42
C VAL A 248 -3.70 -2.06 -25.10
N ASP A 249 -4.27 -1.22 -25.95
CA ASP A 249 -4.44 0.21 -25.69
C ASP A 249 -5.92 0.55 -25.48
N LEU A 250 -6.25 0.99 -24.26
CA LEU A 250 -7.57 1.47 -23.86
C LEU A 250 -7.57 2.99 -23.59
N GLY A 251 -6.60 3.70 -24.17
CA GLY A 251 -6.35 5.11 -23.90
C GLY A 251 -5.81 5.34 -22.49
N GLN A 252 -5.01 4.40 -21.97
CA GLN A 252 -4.34 4.55 -20.68
C GLN A 252 -3.38 5.76 -20.72
N PRO A 253 -3.21 6.49 -19.59
CA PRO A 253 -2.30 7.62 -19.54
C PRO A 253 -0.86 7.23 -19.91
N GLY A 254 -0.16 8.13 -20.61
CA GLY A 254 1.28 8.01 -20.85
C GLY A 254 2.11 8.41 -19.63
N VAL A 255 3.43 8.24 -19.73
CA VAL A 255 4.38 8.58 -18.64
C VAL A 255 4.32 10.07 -18.27
N THR A 256 4.12 10.96 -19.24
CA THR A 256 3.93 12.40 -19.00
C THR A 256 2.64 12.70 -18.26
N ASP A 257 1.58 11.95 -18.57
CA ASP A 257 0.29 12.08 -17.90
C ASP A 257 0.37 11.58 -16.46
N TYR A 258 1.23 10.61 -16.14
CA TYR A 258 1.44 10.18 -14.76
C TYR A 258 1.90 11.34 -13.87
N LEU A 259 2.81 12.17 -14.38
CA LEU A 259 3.29 13.34 -13.66
C LEU A 259 2.19 14.39 -13.53
N ARG A 260 1.50 14.73 -14.62
CA ARG A 260 0.39 15.71 -14.59
C ARG A 260 -0.70 15.27 -13.61
N TYR A 261 -1.19 14.05 -13.77
CA TYR A 261 -2.29 13.49 -12.99
C TYR A 261 -1.90 13.21 -11.54
N GLY A 262 -0.62 12.91 -11.31
CA GLY A 262 -0.07 12.63 -10.00
C GLY A 262 0.20 13.88 -9.16
N LEU A 263 0.72 14.93 -9.79
CA LEU A 263 1.18 16.13 -9.09
C LEU A 263 0.10 17.20 -8.97
N VAL A 264 -0.82 17.28 -9.94
CA VAL A 264 -1.87 18.31 -9.96
C VAL A 264 -3.18 17.68 -9.47
N PRO A 265 -3.73 18.14 -8.33
CA PRO A 265 -5.07 17.73 -7.89
C PRO A 265 -6.10 18.03 -8.98
N ARG A 266 -7.08 17.14 -9.19
CA ARG A 266 -8.10 17.29 -10.24
C ARG A 266 -8.88 18.61 -10.14
N VAL A 267 -9.08 19.13 -8.93
CA VAL A 267 -9.73 20.45 -8.71
C VAL A 267 -8.98 21.60 -9.41
N LEU A 268 -7.67 21.44 -9.60
CA LEU A 268 -6.79 22.42 -10.27
C LEU A 268 -6.47 22.05 -11.73
N ASP A 269 -7.03 20.93 -12.23
CA ASP A 269 -6.84 20.43 -13.61
C ASP A 269 -8.18 19.93 -14.16
N PRO A 270 -9.09 20.85 -14.54
CA PRO A 270 -10.46 20.49 -14.95
C PRO A 270 -10.51 19.71 -16.27
N ASP A 271 -9.52 19.90 -17.16
CA ASP A 271 -9.44 19.22 -18.46
C ASP A 271 -8.94 17.78 -18.36
N ARG A 272 -8.60 17.31 -17.15
CA ARG A 272 -8.11 15.96 -16.92
C ARG A 272 -9.22 14.92 -17.08
N PRO A 273 -9.05 13.88 -17.93
CA PRO A 273 -9.98 12.77 -18.02
C PRO A 273 -10.02 11.95 -16.73
N THR A 274 -11.16 11.31 -16.47
CA THR A 274 -11.31 10.38 -15.34
C THR A 274 -10.37 9.19 -15.50
N LEU A 275 -9.59 8.92 -14.46
CA LEU A 275 -8.80 7.69 -14.35
C LEU A 275 -9.69 6.59 -13.79
N SER A 276 -9.99 5.61 -14.62
CA SER A 276 -10.72 4.42 -14.22
C SER A 276 -10.34 3.24 -15.11
N THR A 277 -9.04 2.94 -15.12
CA THR A 277 -8.50 1.89 -15.99
C THR A 277 -9.14 0.54 -15.68
N GLY A 278 -9.46 0.27 -14.41
CA GLY A 278 -10.16 -0.95 -14.01
C GLY A 278 -11.58 -1.07 -14.58
N GLN A 279 -12.33 0.03 -14.69
CA GLN A 279 -13.62 0.01 -15.36
C GLN A 279 -13.48 -0.16 -16.88
N ARG A 280 -12.46 0.47 -17.48
CA ARG A 280 -12.18 0.30 -18.92
C ARG A 280 -11.82 -1.14 -19.26
N ILE A 281 -10.98 -1.79 -18.46
CA ILE A 281 -10.69 -3.23 -18.59
C ILE A 281 -11.98 -4.03 -18.44
N ASN A 282 -12.78 -3.77 -17.39
CA ASN A 282 -14.03 -4.48 -17.16
C ASN A 282 -14.97 -4.39 -18.37
N GLN A 283 -15.14 -3.21 -18.95
CA GLN A 283 -15.98 -3.01 -20.14
C GLN A 283 -15.39 -3.72 -21.36
N TYR A 284 -14.07 -3.68 -21.54
CA TYR A 284 -13.38 -4.35 -22.65
C TYR A 284 -13.58 -5.87 -22.63
N ILE A 285 -13.55 -6.48 -21.44
CA ILE A 285 -13.78 -7.93 -21.27
C ILE A 285 -15.27 -8.32 -21.24
N GLY A 286 -16.18 -7.41 -21.57
CA GLY A 286 -17.63 -7.65 -21.65
C GLY A 286 -18.39 -7.48 -20.33
N GLY A 287 -17.77 -6.90 -19.30
CA GLY A 287 -18.41 -6.56 -18.04
C GLY A 287 -19.25 -5.27 -18.12
N GLY A 288 -20.19 -5.12 -17.19
CA GLY A 288 -21.07 -3.92 -17.13
C GLY A 288 -20.34 -2.65 -16.66
N SER A 289 -20.86 -1.47 -17.01
CA SER A 289 -20.31 -0.17 -16.62
C SER A 289 -20.28 0.09 -15.10
N THR A 290 -21.04 -0.70 -14.35
CA THR A 290 -21.28 -0.58 -12.91
C THR A 290 -20.32 -1.41 -12.05
N SER A 291 -19.39 -2.14 -12.68
CA SER A 291 -18.38 -2.95 -12.00
C SER A 291 -16.96 -2.51 -12.38
N ALA A 292 -16.03 -2.62 -11.43
CA ALA A 292 -14.60 -2.43 -11.64
C ALA A 292 -13.86 -3.75 -11.44
N TYR A 293 -14.40 -4.84 -12.00
CA TYR A 293 -13.73 -6.13 -12.01
C TYR A 293 -12.62 -6.09 -13.06
N THR A 294 -11.38 -6.21 -12.60
CA THR A 294 -10.18 -6.15 -13.44
C THR A 294 -9.21 -7.25 -13.03
N PHE A 295 -8.16 -7.44 -13.80
CA PHE A 295 -7.08 -8.37 -13.45
C PHE A 295 -6.36 -7.92 -12.16
N LEU A 296 -5.58 -8.82 -11.56
CA LEU A 296 -4.63 -8.45 -10.51
C LEU A 296 -3.49 -7.60 -11.08
N LEU A 297 -2.70 -6.96 -10.22
CA LEU A 297 -1.61 -6.06 -10.63
C LEU A 297 -0.72 -6.65 -11.75
N LEU A 298 -0.28 -7.91 -11.63
CA LEU A 298 0.54 -8.55 -12.66
C LEU A 298 -0.20 -8.73 -13.99
N GLY A 299 -1.48 -9.07 -13.94
CA GLY A 299 -2.33 -9.18 -15.13
C GLY A 299 -2.56 -7.83 -15.79
N ASN A 300 -2.77 -6.76 -15.00
CA ASN A 300 -2.94 -5.41 -15.53
C ASN A 300 -1.66 -4.93 -16.25
N ILE A 301 -0.49 -5.14 -15.65
CA ILE A 301 0.78 -4.76 -16.27
C ILE A 301 1.04 -5.59 -17.53
N TRP A 302 0.80 -6.90 -17.46
CA TRP A 302 0.91 -7.76 -18.64
C TRP A 302 -0.02 -7.27 -19.75
N PHE A 303 -1.29 -7.03 -19.46
CA PHE A 303 -2.29 -6.61 -20.44
C PHE A 303 -1.90 -5.33 -21.21
N PHE A 304 -1.32 -4.34 -20.51
CA PHE A 304 -0.93 -3.07 -21.14
C PHE A 304 0.48 -3.05 -21.73
N ASP A 305 1.45 -3.72 -21.12
CA ASP A 305 2.87 -3.55 -21.44
C ASP A 305 3.61 -4.88 -21.72
N GLY A 306 2.90 -6.01 -21.66
CA GLY A 306 3.44 -7.35 -21.89
C GLY A 306 4.51 -7.79 -20.89
N ALA A 307 5.31 -8.79 -21.29
CA ALA A 307 6.34 -9.39 -20.45
C ALA A 307 7.39 -8.37 -19.97
N LEU A 308 7.81 -7.48 -20.87
CA LEU A 308 8.81 -6.45 -20.55
C LEU A 308 8.28 -5.43 -19.54
N GLY A 309 7.00 -5.06 -19.65
CA GLY A 309 6.34 -4.22 -18.65
C GLY A 309 6.37 -4.81 -17.26
N VAL A 310 6.05 -6.11 -17.14
CA VAL A 310 6.07 -6.82 -15.85
C VAL A 310 7.45 -6.75 -15.22
N ILE A 311 8.52 -6.99 -15.98
CA ILE A 311 9.90 -6.88 -15.49
C ILE A 311 10.22 -5.43 -15.11
N ALA A 312 9.99 -4.48 -16.01
CA ALA A 312 10.43 -3.10 -15.89
C ALA A 312 9.74 -2.37 -14.72
N VAL A 313 8.43 -2.54 -14.56
CA VAL A 313 7.66 -1.91 -13.47
C VAL A 313 8.16 -2.40 -12.11
N HIS A 314 8.35 -3.72 -11.95
CA HIS A 314 8.83 -4.29 -10.68
C HIS A 314 10.30 -3.93 -10.40
N ALA A 315 11.14 -3.89 -11.44
CA ALA A 315 12.52 -3.41 -11.32
C ALA A 315 12.57 -1.95 -10.86
N PHE A 316 11.75 -1.08 -11.46
CA PHE A 316 11.68 0.34 -11.10
C PHE A 316 11.27 0.52 -9.63
N TRP A 317 10.16 -0.08 -9.20
CA TRP A 317 9.69 0.07 -7.83
C TRP A 317 10.59 -0.62 -6.80
N ALA A 318 11.27 -1.72 -7.18
CA ALA A 318 12.34 -2.31 -6.38
C ALA A 318 13.52 -1.34 -6.21
N ALA A 319 13.90 -0.60 -7.26
CA ALA A 319 14.98 0.39 -7.19
C ALA A 319 14.61 1.54 -6.25
N VAL A 320 13.38 2.05 -6.37
CA VAL A 320 12.84 3.09 -5.48
C VAL A 320 12.83 2.61 -4.04
N ALA A 321 12.31 1.41 -3.77
CA ALA A 321 12.28 0.83 -2.43
C ALA A 321 13.69 0.59 -1.86
N ALA A 322 14.61 0.05 -2.66
CA ALA A 322 16.00 -0.15 -2.26
C ALA A 322 16.67 1.18 -1.93
N MET A 323 16.46 2.22 -2.73
CA MET A 323 16.93 3.58 -2.44
C MET A 323 16.34 4.09 -1.11
N LEU A 324 15.02 3.96 -0.92
CA LEU A 324 14.34 4.43 0.29
C LEU A 324 14.81 3.71 1.55
N LEU A 325 15.21 2.44 1.48
CA LEU A 325 15.69 1.69 2.63
C LEU A 325 17.21 1.81 2.84
N ARG A 326 18.02 1.88 1.79
CA ARG A 326 19.48 1.73 1.91
C ARG A 326 20.27 3.04 1.81
N ARG A 327 19.70 4.11 1.23
CA ARG A 327 20.42 5.37 0.99
C ARG A 327 20.88 6.04 2.30
N ARG A 328 22.20 6.17 2.49
CA ARG A 328 22.83 6.95 3.59
C ARG A 328 22.36 6.54 5.00
N GLY A 329 22.27 5.23 5.26
CA GLY A 329 21.98 4.68 6.59
C GLY A 329 20.48 4.39 6.84
N PRO A 330 20.09 4.12 8.10
CA PRO A 330 18.75 3.66 8.45
C PRO A 330 17.69 4.73 8.12
N PRO A 331 16.55 4.36 7.52
CA PRO A 331 15.48 5.29 7.16
C PRO A 331 14.84 5.92 8.40
N GLY A 332 14.70 7.25 8.35
CA GLY A 332 13.85 8.02 9.25
C GLY A 332 12.36 7.85 8.92
N PRO A 333 11.46 8.58 9.63
CA PRO A 333 10.01 8.39 9.51
C PRO A 333 9.53 8.69 8.08
N ILE A 334 10.03 9.77 7.47
CA ILE A 334 9.68 10.16 6.09
C ILE A 334 10.02 9.05 5.08
N ARG A 335 11.24 8.49 5.16
CA ARG A 335 11.67 7.42 4.24
C ARG A 335 10.86 6.14 4.45
N LEU A 336 10.52 5.82 5.70
CA LEU A 336 9.64 4.67 6.01
C LEU A 336 8.23 4.90 5.46
N SER A 337 7.68 6.10 5.61
CA SER A 337 6.38 6.48 5.06
C SER A 337 6.34 6.37 3.54
N LEU A 338 7.34 6.91 2.84
CA LEU A 338 7.46 6.78 1.38
C LEU A 338 7.57 5.30 0.97
N PHE A 339 8.34 4.51 1.70
CA PHE A 339 8.45 3.07 1.44
C PHE A 339 7.10 2.36 1.61
N CYS A 340 6.36 2.66 2.67
CA CYS A 340 5.01 2.13 2.88
C CYS A 340 4.04 2.55 1.76
N LEU A 341 4.13 3.79 1.25
CA LEU A 341 3.33 4.24 0.10
C LEU A 341 3.69 3.45 -1.17
N VAL A 342 4.98 3.21 -1.43
CA VAL A 342 5.41 2.34 -2.55
C VAL A 342 4.84 0.93 -2.43
N LEU A 343 4.79 0.36 -1.21
CA LEU A 343 4.20 -0.96 -1.01
C LEU A 343 2.67 -0.98 -1.13
N PHE A 344 2.00 0.10 -0.71
CA PHE A 344 0.54 0.19 -0.65
C PHE A 344 -0.10 0.61 -1.98
N ASP A 345 0.59 1.45 -2.76
CA ASP A 345 0.06 1.96 -4.02
C ASP A 345 0.54 1.09 -5.20
N PRO A 346 1.75 1.25 -5.77
CA PRO A 346 2.11 0.58 -7.01
C PRO A 346 2.45 -0.92 -6.87
N LEU A 347 2.79 -1.40 -5.67
CA LEU A 347 3.21 -2.79 -5.44
C LEU A 347 2.14 -3.65 -4.75
N LEU A 348 0.98 -3.10 -4.41
CA LEU A 348 -0.09 -3.87 -3.82
C LEU A 348 -0.76 -4.72 -4.90
N TRP A 349 -0.76 -6.04 -4.70
CA TRP A 349 -1.19 -7.02 -5.71
C TRP A 349 -2.62 -6.86 -6.23
N SER A 350 -3.50 -6.21 -5.46
CA SER A 350 -4.89 -5.95 -5.81
C SER A 350 -5.13 -4.61 -6.52
N ASN A 351 -4.08 -3.80 -6.73
CA ASN A 351 -4.22 -2.47 -7.31
C ASN A 351 -4.17 -2.51 -8.85
N THR A 352 -4.79 -1.49 -9.45
CA THR A 352 -4.87 -1.34 -10.89
C THR A 352 -3.68 -0.54 -11.41
N TYR A 353 -2.97 -1.10 -12.40
CA TYR A 353 -1.95 -0.38 -13.16
C TYR A 353 -2.60 0.24 -14.42
N PRO A 354 -2.27 1.49 -14.81
CA PRO A 354 -1.30 2.40 -14.19
C PRO A 354 -1.87 3.35 -13.10
N ASP A 355 -3.17 3.25 -12.78
CA ASP A 355 -3.86 4.13 -11.83
C ASP A 355 -3.12 4.25 -10.48
N SER A 356 -2.59 3.14 -9.98
CA SER A 356 -1.82 3.07 -8.72
C SER A 356 -0.53 3.87 -8.72
N THR A 357 0.15 4.00 -9.87
CA THR A 357 1.34 4.87 -10.01
C THR A 357 0.95 6.33 -9.86
N VAL A 358 -0.20 6.72 -10.43
CA VAL A 358 -0.73 8.07 -10.28
C VAL A 358 -1.16 8.33 -8.83
N SER A 359 -1.89 7.38 -8.22
CA SER A 359 -2.30 7.48 -6.82
C SER A 359 -1.12 7.64 -5.88
N PHE A 360 -0.01 6.92 -6.11
CA PHE A 360 1.22 7.10 -5.34
C PHE A 360 1.70 8.55 -5.35
N LEU A 361 1.80 9.17 -6.52
CA LEU A 361 2.25 10.57 -6.64
C LEU A 361 1.29 11.52 -5.91
N GLN A 362 -0.02 11.30 -6.05
CA GLN A 362 -1.04 12.09 -5.35
C GLN A 362 -0.91 11.96 -3.83
N HIS A 363 -0.69 10.74 -3.33
CA HIS A 363 -0.50 10.48 -1.91
C HIS A 363 0.80 11.08 -1.38
N VAL A 364 1.87 11.08 -2.18
CA VAL A 364 3.13 11.74 -1.82
C VAL A 364 2.93 13.25 -1.71
N VAL A 365 2.26 13.87 -2.68
CA VAL A 365 1.94 15.31 -2.64
C VAL A 365 1.05 15.62 -1.43
N ALA A 366 0.01 14.84 -1.20
CA ALA A 366 -0.88 15.00 -0.05
C ALA A 366 -0.15 14.80 1.30
N ALA A 367 0.91 13.97 1.34
CA ALA A 367 1.71 13.74 2.55
C ALA A 367 2.76 14.84 2.80
N MET A 368 3.00 15.77 1.87
CA MET A 368 4.02 16.82 2.01
C MET A 368 3.87 17.68 3.28
N PRO A 369 2.65 18.11 3.70
CA PRO A 369 2.48 18.84 4.96
C PRO A 369 2.94 18.03 6.18
N VAL A 370 2.70 16.72 6.19
CA VAL A 370 3.15 15.81 7.25
C VAL A 370 4.68 15.69 7.24
N PHE A 371 5.28 15.58 6.05
CA PHE A 371 6.73 15.53 5.91
C PHE A 371 7.40 16.84 6.34
N ALA A 372 6.80 17.99 6.01
CA ALA A 372 7.25 19.30 6.48
C ALA A 372 7.16 19.38 8.01
N LEU A 373 6.04 18.98 8.60
CA LEU A 373 5.88 18.96 10.06
C LEU A 373 6.90 18.05 10.75
N LEU A 374 7.17 16.86 10.20
CA LEU A 374 8.22 15.97 10.68
C LEU A 374 9.60 16.61 10.56
N ALA A 375 9.92 17.24 9.42
CA ALA A 375 11.19 17.90 9.20
C ALA A 375 11.42 19.06 10.19
N LEU A 376 10.40 19.90 10.41
CA LEU A 376 10.42 21.00 11.38
C LEU A 376 10.54 20.49 12.82
N SER A 377 9.95 19.35 13.15
CA SER A 377 10.05 18.75 14.48
C SER A 377 11.42 18.16 14.80
N ARG A 378 12.30 17.99 13.80
CA ARG A 378 13.57 17.25 13.93
C ARG A 378 14.54 18.00 14.83
N ARG A 379 14.96 17.36 15.93
CA ARG A 379 16.01 17.92 16.79
C ARG A 379 17.39 17.73 16.16
N SER A 380 18.19 18.79 16.13
CA SER A 380 19.60 18.71 15.74
C SER A 380 20.44 18.20 16.92
N LEU A 381 21.18 17.11 16.74
CA LEU A 381 22.02 16.49 17.77
C LEU A 381 23.21 17.36 18.21
N HIS A 382 23.46 18.50 17.55
CA HIS A 382 24.57 19.41 17.87
C HIS A 382 24.39 20.20 19.18
N GLY A 383 23.20 20.24 19.77
CA GLY A 383 22.94 20.96 21.02
C GLY A 383 23.26 20.17 22.30
N ALA A 384 23.37 18.83 22.22
CA ALA A 384 23.52 17.99 23.41
C ALA A 384 24.98 17.84 23.87
N HIS A 385 25.96 18.03 22.98
CA HIS A 385 27.38 17.95 23.36
C HIS A 385 27.92 19.25 23.95
N LYS A 386 27.40 20.41 23.54
CA LYS A 386 27.82 21.71 24.08
C LYS A 386 27.36 21.97 25.53
N SER A 387 26.40 21.20 26.04
CA SER A 387 25.87 21.37 27.40
C SER A 387 26.63 20.58 28.47
N LEU A 388 27.52 19.66 28.09
CA LEU A 388 28.29 18.83 29.04
C LEU A 388 29.74 19.31 29.20
N ASP A 389 30.27 20.14 28.30
CA ASP A 389 31.64 20.65 28.37
C ASP A 389 31.79 22.04 29.01
N THR A 390 30.70 22.76 29.30
CA THR A 390 30.74 24.09 29.94
C THR A 390 30.67 24.04 31.48
N GLY A 391 30.69 22.84 32.08
CA GLY A 391 30.58 22.65 33.53
C GLY A 391 31.89 22.42 34.30
N ARG A 392 33.06 22.47 33.65
CA ARG A 392 34.35 22.47 34.37
C ARG A 392 34.74 23.91 34.70
N SER A 393 34.30 24.36 35.87
CA SER A 393 34.87 25.54 36.53
C SER A 393 36.37 25.32 36.75
N PRO A 394 37.23 26.32 36.46
CA PRO A 394 38.65 26.28 36.77
C PRO A 394 38.83 26.49 38.27
N THR A 395 39.20 25.45 39.02
CA THR A 395 39.82 25.67 40.33
C THR A 395 41.23 26.19 40.11
N ALA A 396 41.44 27.38 40.65
CA ALA A 396 42.57 28.29 40.53
C ALA A 396 43.88 27.72 41.15
N PRO A 397 45.04 28.36 40.88
CA PRO A 397 46.36 27.86 41.22
C PRO A 397 46.71 28.15 42.70
N GLY A 398 47.13 27.10 43.42
CA GLY A 398 47.71 27.18 44.76
C GLY A 398 49.24 27.15 44.69
N LEU A 399 49.84 28.29 44.99
CA LEU A 399 51.28 28.55 45.17
C LEU A 399 51.72 28.20 46.61
N ILE A 400 52.92 27.63 46.75
CA ILE A 400 53.86 27.65 47.90
C ILE A 400 53.43 26.73 49.09
N GLN A 401 54.23 25.76 49.55
CA GLN A 401 55.65 25.73 49.97
C GLN A 401 56.38 24.46 49.55
#